data_AF-A0A1H4I119-F1
#
_entry.id   AF-A0A1H4I119-F1
#
_cell.length_a   1.000
_cell.length_b   1.000
_cell.length_c   1.000
_cell.angle_alpha   90.00
_cell.angle_beta   90.00
_cell.angle_gamma   90.00
#
_symmetry.space_group_name_H-M   'P 1'
#
loop_
_entity.id
_entity.type
_entity.pdbx_description
1 polymer ?
#
loop_
_entity_poly.entity_id
_entity_poly.type
_entity_poly.pdbx_seq_one_letter_code
_entity_poly.pdbx_strand_id
1 'polypeptide(L)'
;MEYRGVSPGEKEDNYDDVLYSERTLSFLRSKLDDFAIAIFLKIVKENKDHRGFVKTRLEDYRSKRFYIDHAILILDAQGFIASNKDGTMNPYFLTDRGRQLLNLVINERNEQKKQALKRSDQ
;
A
#
# COMPACT_ATOMS: atom_id res chain seq x y z
N MET A 1 38.56 -1.28 -28.13
CA MET A 1 37.94 -2.08 -27.05
C MET A 1 36.50 -2.33 -27.46
N GLU A 2 36.21 -3.54 -27.94
CA GLU A 2 34.84 -3.97 -28.21
C GLU A 2 34.23 -4.41 -26.87
N TYR A 3 33.12 -3.79 -26.48
CA TYR A 3 32.34 -4.24 -25.34
C TYR A 3 31.63 -5.54 -25.71
N ARG A 4 32.03 -6.63 -25.04
CA ARG A 4 31.30 -7.91 -24.99
C ARG A 4 30.66 -8.06 -23.61
N GLY A 5 29.37 -8.43 -23.58
CA GLY A 5 28.59 -8.76 -22.38
C GLY A 5 27.56 -7.66 -22.10
N VAL A 6 26.24 -7.93 -22.11
CA VAL A 6 25.57 -8.94 -21.28
C VAL A 6 24.51 -9.71 -22.09
N SER A 7 24.38 -11.01 -21.82
CA SER A 7 23.37 -11.91 -22.40
C SER A 7 21.94 -11.50 -21.99
N PRO A 8 20.92 -11.68 -22.86
CA PRO A 8 19.53 -11.45 -22.52
C PRO A 8 19.03 -12.61 -21.64
N GLY A 9 19.17 -12.48 -20.33
CA GLY A 9 18.79 -13.55 -19.39
C GLY A 9 18.94 -13.23 -17.91
N GLU A 10 19.46 -12.06 -17.56
CA GLU A 10 19.38 -11.57 -16.18
C GLU A 10 17.91 -11.26 -15.90
N LYS A 11 17.22 -12.18 -15.22
CA LYS A 11 16.01 -11.84 -14.48
C LYS A 11 16.44 -10.70 -13.55
N GLU A 12 15.90 -9.50 -13.77
CA GLU A 12 15.99 -8.43 -12.78
C GLU A 12 15.69 -9.05 -11.42
N ASP A 13 16.65 -8.95 -10.50
CA ASP A 13 16.46 -9.40 -9.12
C ASP A 13 15.16 -8.75 -8.63
N ASN A 14 14.11 -9.56 -8.48
CA ASN A 14 12.79 -9.09 -8.12
C ASN A 14 12.82 -8.79 -6.61
N TYR A 15 13.49 -7.71 -6.21
CA TYR A 15 13.60 -7.23 -4.84
C TYR A 15 12.23 -6.93 -4.19
N ASP A 16 11.15 -6.98 -4.98
CA ASP A 16 9.77 -6.87 -4.53
C ASP A 16 9.29 -8.05 -3.68
N ASP A 17 9.95 -9.21 -3.74
CA ASP A 17 9.62 -10.38 -2.91
C ASP A 17 10.13 -10.27 -1.46
N VAL A 18 10.94 -9.24 -1.14
CA VAL A 18 11.51 -9.08 0.21
C VAL A 18 10.47 -8.47 1.14
N LEU A 19 9.95 -9.29 2.07
CA LEU A 19 9.05 -8.85 3.13
C LEU A 19 9.74 -7.97 4.17
N TYR A 20 8.97 -7.11 4.84
CA TYR A 20 9.46 -6.35 5.97
C TYR A 20 9.54 -7.20 7.24
N SER A 21 10.60 -6.98 8.03
CA SER A 21 10.64 -7.41 9.42
C SER A 21 9.52 -6.73 10.21
N GLU A 22 9.05 -7.37 11.28
CA GLU A 22 8.00 -6.81 12.14
C GLU A 22 8.37 -5.41 12.66
N ARG A 23 9.63 -5.23 13.07
CA ARG A 23 10.15 -3.93 13.54
C ARG A 23 10.07 -2.87 12.44
N THR A 24 10.49 -3.20 11.22
CA THR A 24 10.44 -2.29 10.08
C THR A 24 8.99 -1.94 9.73
N LEU A 25 8.11 -2.93 9.69
CA LEU A 25 6.70 -2.75 9.38
C LEU A 25 6.01 -1.84 10.40
N SER A 26 6.24 -2.09 11.70
CA SER A 26 5.71 -1.27 12.79
C SER A 26 6.23 0.17 12.72
N PHE A 27 7.53 0.34 12.45
CA PHE A 27 8.12 1.67 12.25
C PHE A 27 7.46 2.41 11.08
N LEU A 28 7.33 1.79 9.90
CA LEU A 28 6.72 2.42 8.73
C LEU A 28 5.24 2.74 8.97
N ARG A 29 4.51 1.80 9.59
CA ARG A 29 3.11 2.01 10.03
C ARG A 29 2.97 3.24 10.92
N SER A 30 3.92 3.47 11.85
CA SER A 30 3.90 4.62 12.76
C SER A 30 4.07 5.98 12.05
N LYS A 31 4.57 5.97 10.80
CA LYS A 31 4.73 7.17 9.97
C LYS A 31 3.53 7.46 9.08
N LEU A 32 2.58 6.53 9.01
CA LEU A 32 1.33 6.71 8.28
C LEU A 32 0.28 7.32 9.19
N ASP A 33 -0.26 8.45 8.79
CA ASP A 33 -1.40 9.08 9.46
C ASP A 33 -2.71 8.35 9.12
N ASP A 34 -3.78 8.69 9.85
CA ASP A 34 -5.09 8.06 9.65
C ASP A 34 -5.63 8.27 8.24
N PHE A 35 -5.27 9.39 7.60
CA PHE A 35 -5.67 9.68 6.23
C PHE A 35 -5.00 8.72 5.23
N ALA A 36 -3.68 8.51 5.32
CA ALA A 36 -2.96 7.57 4.49
C ALA A 36 -3.45 6.14 4.70
N ILE A 37 -3.73 5.73 5.94
CA ILE A 37 -4.33 4.43 6.24
C ILE A 37 -5.74 4.32 5.64
N ALA A 38 -6.55 5.38 5.69
CA ALA A 38 -7.87 5.37 5.06
C ALA A 38 -7.79 5.22 3.53
N ILE A 39 -6.86 5.93 2.88
CA ILE A 39 -6.60 5.77 1.44
C ILE A 39 -6.12 4.36 1.11
N PHE A 40 -5.17 3.83 1.88
CA PHE A 40 -4.68 2.46 1.74
C PHE A 40 -5.83 1.43 1.80
N LEU A 41 -6.73 1.55 2.77
CA LEU A 41 -7.88 0.64 2.88
C LEU A 41 -8.87 0.78 1.71
N LYS A 42 -9.04 2.00 1.16
CA LYS A 42 -9.82 2.20 -0.07
C LYS A 42 -9.17 1.49 -1.26
N ILE A 43 -7.84 1.58 -1.40
CA ILE A 43 -7.08 0.87 -2.45
C ILE A 43 -7.31 -0.64 -2.32
N VAL A 44 -7.16 -1.20 -1.11
CA VAL A 44 -7.37 -2.62 -0.83
C VAL A 44 -8.78 -3.06 -1.22
N LYS A 45 -9.81 -2.26 -0.91
CA LYS A 45 -11.19 -2.56 -1.28
C LYS A 45 -11.38 -2.56 -2.80
N GLU A 46 -10.96 -1.49 -3.46
CA GLU A 46 -11.09 -1.34 -4.92
C GLU A 46 -10.32 -2.41 -5.70
N ASN A 47 -9.18 -2.88 -5.18
CA ASN A 47 -8.42 -3.98 -5.78
C ASN A 47 -9.17 -5.33 -5.75
N LYS A 48 -10.14 -5.52 -4.86
CA LYS A 48 -10.99 -6.71 -4.84
C LYS A 48 -12.09 -6.63 -5.89
N ASP A 49 -12.61 -5.43 -6.10
CA ASP A 49 -13.76 -5.19 -6.97
C ASP A 49 -13.35 -4.89 -8.42
N HIS A 50 -12.11 -4.41 -8.63
CA HIS A 50 -11.59 -3.92 -9.90
C HIS A 50 -10.13 -4.33 -10.14
N ARG A 51 -9.68 -4.19 -11.39
CA ARG A 51 -8.27 -4.39 -11.80
C ARG A 51 -7.37 -3.23 -11.34
N GLY A 52 -7.26 -3.08 -10.03
CA GLY A 52 -6.46 -2.04 -9.40
C GLY A 52 -7.23 -0.75 -9.13
N PHE A 53 -6.62 0.08 -8.30
CA PHE A 53 -7.17 1.33 -7.81
C PHE A 53 -6.79 2.49 -8.72
N VAL A 54 -7.76 3.28 -9.14
CA VAL A 54 -7.51 4.50 -9.91
C VAL A 54 -7.99 5.70 -9.09
N LYS A 55 -7.08 6.61 -8.77
CA LYS A 55 -7.35 7.78 -7.91
C LYS A 55 -8.52 8.66 -8.37
N THR A 56 -8.75 8.75 -9.68
CA THR A 56 -9.85 9.54 -10.25
C THR A 56 -11.24 8.95 -10.01
N ARG A 57 -11.35 7.71 -9.53
CA ARG A 57 -12.61 7.09 -9.12
C ARG A 57 -13.10 7.56 -7.75
N LEU A 58 -12.23 8.18 -6.95
CA LEU A 58 -12.65 8.77 -5.68
C LEU A 58 -13.52 10.01 -5.94
N GLU A 59 -14.72 10.02 -5.39
CA GLU A 59 -15.67 11.14 -5.51
C GLU A 59 -15.06 12.47 -5.06
N ASP A 60 -14.26 12.46 -3.99
CA ASP A 60 -13.58 13.62 -3.42
C ASP A 60 -12.17 13.85 -3.99
N TYR A 61 -11.79 13.18 -5.08
CA TYR A 61 -10.44 13.31 -5.66
C TYR A 61 -10.10 14.76 -6.00
N ARG A 62 -11.02 15.49 -6.63
CA ARG A 62 -10.76 16.87 -7.08
C ARG A 62 -10.51 17.82 -5.91
N SER A 63 -11.29 17.70 -4.83
CA SER A 63 -11.19 18.59 -3.66
C SER A 63 -10.03 18.24 -2.74
N LYS A 64 -9.61 16.98 -2.70
CA LYS A 64 -8.52 16.49 -1.83
C LYS A 64 -7.31 16.00 -2.60
N ARG A 65 -7.14 16.43 -3.84
CA ARG A 65 -6.11 15.93 -4.76
C ARG A 65 -4.72 15.91 -4.13
N PHE A 66 -4.32 17.02 -3.51
CA PHE A 66 -3.01 17.15 -2.88
C PHE A 66 -2.78 16.08 -1.81
N TYR A 67 -3.73 15.93 -0.88
CA TYR A 67 -3.63 14.95 0.20
C TYR A 67 -3.65 13.51 -0.31
N ILE A 68 -4.51 13.21 -1.28
CA ILE A 68 -4.63 11.87 -1.87
C ILE A 68 -3.35 11.51 -2.63
N ASP A 69 -2.86 12.39 -3.49
CA ASP A 69 -1.63 12.17 -4.26
C ASP A 69 -0.43 11.99 -3.30
N HIS A 70 -0.37 12.78 -2.22
CA HIS A 70 0.68 12.67 -1.19
C HIS A 70 0.60 11.34 -0.42
N ALA A 71 -0.59 10.92 -0.01
CA ALA A 71 -0.78 9.63 0.66
C ALA A 71 -0.37 8.44 -0.23
N ILE A 72 -0.79 8.47 -1.50
CA ILE A 72 -0.41 7.46 -2.49
C ILE A 72 1.11 7.44 -2.68
N LEU A 73 1.74 8.61 -2.82
CA LEU A 73 3.19 8.71 -2.97
C LEU A 73 3.94 8.08 -1.79
N ILE A 74 3.52 8.34 -0.54
CA ILE A 74 4.15 7.73 0.64
C ILE A 74 3.97 6.21 0.63
N LEU A 75 2.76 5.73 0.35
CA LEU A 75 2.47 4.28 0.32
C LEU A 75 3.28 3.56 -0.76
N ASP A 76 3.46 4.19 -1.92
CA ASP A 76 4.23 3.68 -3.06
C ASP A 76 5.74 3.70 -2.74
N ALA A 77 6.24 4.81 -2.20
CA ALA A 77 7.64 4.95 -1.78
C ALA A 77 8.04 3.97 -0.66
N GLN A 78 7.09 3.62 0.21
CA GLN A 78 7.24 2.58 1.23
C GLN A 78 6.96 1.17 0.71
N GLY A 79 6.71 1.01 -0.59
CA GLY A 79 6.51 -0.29 -1.25
C GLY A 79 5.27 -1.05 -0.77
N PHE A 80 4.28 -0.38 -0.16
CA PHE A 80 3.02 -1.01 0.25
C PHE A 80 2.02 -1.13 -0.91
N ILE A 81 2.14 -0.24 -1.89
CA ILE A 81 1.43 -0.31 -3.15
C ILE A 81 2.45 -0.16 -4.28
N ALA A 82 2.06 -0.56 -5.48
CA ALA A 82 2.83 -0.33 -6.69
C ALA A 82 1.88 0.06 -7.83
N SER A 83 2.33 0.95 -8.72
CA SER A 83 1.57 1.24 -9.95
C SER A 83 2.05 0.37 -11.10
N ASN A 84 1.10 -0.12 -11.91
CA ASN A 84 1.40 -0.76 -13.18
C ASN A 84 0.66 0.00 -14.29
N LYS A 85 1.37 0.33 -15.37
CA LYS A 85 0.80 1.08 -16.48
C LYS A 85 -0.10 0.17 -17.32
N ASP A 86 -1.38 0.50 -17.39
CA ASP A 86 -2.38 -0.20 -18.20
C ASP A 86 -2.99 0.78 -19.21
N GLY A 87 -2.40 0.80 -20.42
CA GLY A 87 -2.76 1.76 -21.47
C GLY A 87 -2.49 3.21 -21.05
N THR A 88 -3.59 3.99 -20.92
CA THR A 88 -3.55 5.39 -20.47
C THR A 88 -3.78 5.55 -18.97
N MET A 89 -4.11 4.47 -18.27
CA MET A 89 -4.33 4.46 -16.83
C MET A 89 -3.09 3.94 -16.09
N ASN A 90 -2.89 4.43 -14.87
CA ASN A 90 -1.88 3.91 -13.94
C ASN A 90 -2.59 3.42 -12.66
N PRO A 91 -3.24 2.25 -12.70
CA PRO A 91 -3.82 1.65 -11.51
C PRO A 91 -2.76 1.27 -10.47
N TYR A 92 -3.12 1.42 -9.20
CA TYR A 92 -2.32 1.02 -8.04
C TYR A 92 -2.80 -0.32 -7.49
N PHE A 93 -1.82 -1.16 -7.16
CA PHE A 93 -2.02 -2.52 -6.67
C PHE A 93 -1.37 -2.74 -5.32
N LEU A 94 -1.92 -3.66 -4.53
CA LEU A 94 -1.35 -4.07 -3.27
C LEU A 94 -0.13 -4.98 -3.49
N THR A 95 1.01 -4.64 -2.88
CA THR A 95 2.21 -5.50 -2.86
C THR A 95 2.14 -6.52 -1.71
N ASP A 96 3.10 -7.44 -1.63
CA ASP A 96 3.18 -8.37 -0.50
C ASP A 96 3.48 -7.67 0.83
N ARG A 97 4.31 -6.62 0.82
CA ARG A 97 4.49 -5.72 1.98
C ARG A 97 3.19 -5.01 2.35
N GLY A 98 2.41 -4.60 1.35
CA GLY A 98 1.06 -4.07 1.54
C GLY A 98 0.15 -5.06 2.25
N ARG A 99 0.21 -6.36 1.92
CA ARG A 99 -0.53 -7.40 2.65
C ARG A 99 -0.08 -7.52 4.10
N GLN A 100 1.22 -7.39 4.39
CA GLN A 100 1.71 -7.35 5.78
C GLN A 100 1.11 -6.16 6.54
N LEU A 101 1.12 -4.96 5.95
CA LEU A 101 0.51 -3.77 6.53
C LEU A 101 -0.99 -3.96 6.78
N LEU A 102 -1.71 -4.55 5.83
CA LEU A 102 -3.13 -4.84 5.97
C LEU A 102 -3.42 -5.75 7.18
N ASN A 103 -2.66 -6.83 7.34
CA ASN A 103 -2.79 -7.74 8.48
C ASN A 103 -2.55 -7.02 9.81
N LEU A 104 -1.52 -6.18 9.86
CA LEU A 104 -1.21 -5.37 11.04
C LEU A 104 -2.37 -4.42 11.38
N VAL A 105 -2.90 -3.67 10.41
CA VAL A 105 -4.02 -2.74 10.61
C VAL A 105 -5.30 -3.47 11.06
N ILE A 106 -5.56 -4.67 10.54
CA ILE A 106 -6.69 -5.50 10.98
C ILE A 106 -6.51 -5.91 12.45
N ASN A 107 -5.32 -6.33 12.84
CA ASN A 107 -5.01 -6.72 14.21
C ASN A 107 -5.17 -5.54 15.18
N GLU A 108 -4.62 -4.37 14.86
CA GLU A 108 -4.78 -3.13 15.65
C GLU A 108 -6.26 -2.82 15.91
N ARG A 109 -7.10 -2.87 14.86
CA ARG A 109 -8.54 -2.60 14.98
C ARG A 109 -9.27 -3.64 15.82
N ASN A 110 -8.89 -4.90 15.71
CA ASN A 110 -9.50 -5.98 16.51
C ASN A 110 -9.14 -5.85 17.99
N GLU A 111 -7.90 -5.47 18.30
CA GLU A 111 -7.48 -5.20 19.67
C GLU A 111 -8.22 -4.01 20.28
N GLN A 112 -8.37 -2.91 19.54
CA GLN A 112 -9.15 -1.75 19.96
C GLN A 112 -10.61 -2.13 20.27
N LYS A 113 -11.25 -2.93 19.41
CA LYS A 113 -12.61 -3.43 19.65
C LYS A 113 -12.72 -4.27 20.93
N LYS A 114 -11.77 -5.17 21.17
CA LYS A 114 -11.73 -5.98 22.40
C LYS A 114 -11.57 -5.11 23.65
N GLN A 115 -10.73 -4.08 23.58
CA GLN A 115 -10.54 -3.14 24.69
C GLN A 115 -11.79 -2.30 24.95
N ALA A 116 -12.50 -1.87 23.90
CA ALA A 116 -13.74 -1.12 24.03
C ALA A 116 -14.85 -1.95 24.71
N LEU A 117 -15.00 -3.23 24.33
CA LEU A 117 -15.98 -4.13 24.93
C LEU A 117 -15.71 -4.39 26.42
N LYS A 118 -14.45 -4.58 26.81
CA LYS A 118 -14.07 -4.76 28.23
C LYS A 118 -14.41 -3.55 29.11
N ARG A 119 -14.49 -2.35 28.52
CA ARG A 119 -14.82 -1.11 29.25
C ARG A 119 -16.32 -0.85 29.33
N SER A 120 -17.14 -1.47 28.49
CA SER A 120 -18.60 -1.35 28.57
C SER A 120 -19.23 -2.32 29.57
N ASP A 121 -18.49 -3.36 29.98
CA ASP A 121 -18.92 -4.36 30.96
C ASP A 121 -18.48 -4.03 32.40
N GLN A 122 -17.86 -2.85 32.62
CA GLN A 122 -17.46 -2.30 33.92
C GLN A 122 -18.33 -1.09 34.29
#